data_AF-A0A316QFS2-F1
#
_entry.id   AF-A0A316QFS2-F1
#
_cell.length_a   1.000
_cell.length_b   1.000
_cell.length_c   1.000
_cell.angle_alpha   90.00
_cell.angle_beta   90.00
_cell.angle_gamma   90.00
#
_symmetry.space_group_name_H-M   'P 1'
#
loop_
_entity.id
_entity.type
_entity.pdbx_description
1 polymer ?
#
loop_
_entity_poly.entity_id
_entity_poly.type
_entity_poly.pdbx_seq_one_letter_code
_entity_poly.pdbx_strand_id
1 'polypeptide(L)'
;MNDGKLFDKYYARVKRESLIKSAVCAVIVGFAVNFLTAFIAWMVYSKIFWLSIVLGVAAIAAFVPIFYYKKFRPTTKDVARRIDRLGLEERIITMTELEKDESYIAMRQREDAKRKLGAVDAKQIRFRFSTAAAVVAAICAVLGVSMTTVTTLSAQGALPGGGEFINSIKPEEPPVYLSVSYLASEGGYIEGEAEQIVAEGEDSVLVVATAEEGWRFERWSDGVAEASRTDKNVKKEFVVTARFVRVEESLPAEEEGDFPDDVPAENQPSSPGAGGEYIDYNQVLDGETHYRTVYEEYYKWVMEQLSSDGKLTPEQREMIEAYFDLLL
;
A
#
# COMPACT_ATOMS: atom_id res chain seq x y z
N MET A 1 -24.30 -13.75 -68.07
CA MET A 1 -23.89 -13.23 -66.75
C MET A 1 -22.80 -14.15 -66.23
N ASN A 2 -21.74 -13.64 -65.60
CA ASN A 2 -20.61 -14.47 -65.19
C ASN A 2 -20.92 -15.09 -63.82
N ASP A 3 -21.57 -16.26 -63.84
CA ASP A 3 -22.26 -16.86 -62.69
C ASP A 3 -21.33 -17.27 -61.54
N GLY A 4 -20.05 -17.51 -61.81
CA GLY A 4 -19.02 -17.70 -60.77
C GLY A 4 -18.88 -16.46 -59.87
N LYS A 5 -18.99 -15.25 -60.44
CA LYS A 5 -18.90 -14.00 -59.69
C LYS A 5 -20.03 -13.82 -58.68
N LEU A 6 -21.16 -14.49 -58.89
CA LEU A 6 -22.32 -14.35 -58.03
C LEU A 6 -22.09 -15.08 -56.71
N PHE A 7 -21.68 -16.35 -56.73
CA PHE A 7 -21.32 -17.11 -55.52
C PHE A 7 -20.16 -16.46 -54.76
N ASP A 8 -19.14 -15.99 -55.46
CA ASP A 8 -18.00 -15.26 -54.87
C ASP A 8 -18.44 -14.05 -54.05
N LYS A 9 -19.50 -13.35 -54.48
CA LYS A 9 -20.07 -12.21 -53.75
C LYS A 9 -20.67 -12.62 -52.39
N TYR A 10 -21.35 -13.77 -52.31
CA TYR A 10 -21.88 -14.28 -51.03
C TYR A 10 -20.74 -14.78 -50.15
N TYR A 11 -19.79 -15.52 -50.73
CA TYR A 11 -18.60 -15.98 -50.03
C TYR A 11 -17.81 -14.83 -49.41
N ALA A 12 -17.58 -13.75 -50.18
CA ALA A 12 -16.90 -12.55 -49.69
C ALA A 12 -17.62 -11.88 -48.52
N ARG A 13 -18.96 -11.86 -48.53
CA ARG A 13 -19.74 -11.30 -47.41
C ARG A 13 -19.63 -12.13 -46.14
N VAL A 14 -19.74 -13.46 -46.25
CA VAL A 14 -19.56 -14.35 -45.09
C VAL A 14 -18.13 -14.28 -44.58
N LYS A 15 -17.14 -14.21 -45.48
CA LYS A 15 -15.72 -14.00 -45.13
C LYS A 15 -15.51 -12.70 -44.37
N ARG A 16 -16.12 -11.60 -44.78
CA ARG A 16 -16.05 -10.31 -44.08
C ARG A 16 -16.64 -10.40 -42.68
N GLU A 17 -17.76 -11.11 -42.50
CA GLU A 17 -18.35 -11.35 -41.18
C GLU A 17 -17.40 -12.15 -40.27
N SER A 18 -16.80 -13.22 -40.80
CA SER A 18 -15.82 -14.02 -40.06
C SER A 18 -14.59 -13.20 -39.65
N LEU A 19 -14.12 -12.31 -40.52
CA LEU A 19 -12.99 -11.42 -40.24
C LEU A 19 -13.33 -10.40 -39.14
N ILE A 20 -14.55 -9.85 -39.14
CA ILE A 20 -15.02 -8.97 -38.06
C ILE A 20 -15.10 -9.76 -36.74
N LYS A 21 -15.62 -10.99 -36.75
CA LYS A 21 -15.69 -11.85 -35.55
C LYS A 21 -14.32 -12.14 -34.96
N SER A 22 -13.35 -12.51 -35.80
CA SER A 22 -11.97 -12.72 -35.36
C SER A 22 -11.34 -11.43 -34.84
N ALA A 23 -11.60 -10.29 -35.48
CA ALA A 23 -11.08 -9.00 -35.04
C ALA A 23 -11.61 -8.60 -33.66
N VAL A 24 -12.91 -8.73 -33.40
CA VAL A 24 -13.47 -8.39 -32.08
C VAL A 24 -12.90 -9.30 -30.99
N CYS A 25 -12.76 -10.61 -31.23
CA CYS A 25 -12.12 -11.51 -30.27
C CYS A 25 -10.63 -11.18 -30.05
N ALA A 26 -9.90 -10.82 -31.10
CA ALA A 26 -8.49 -10.42 -30.98
C ALA A 26 -8.33 -9.12 -30.20
N VAL A 27 -9.23 -8.15 -30.39
CA VAL A 27 -9.26 -6.89 -29.64
C VAL A 27 -9.41 -7.13 -28.14
N ILE A 28 -10.28 -8.06 -27.73
CA ILE A 28 -10.44 -8.43 -26.31
C ILE A 28 -9.10 -8.94 -25.74
N VAL A 29 -8.44 -9.87 -26.43
CA VAL A 29 -7.16 -10.42 -25.99
C VAL A 29 -6.08 -9.34 -25.96
N GLY A 30 -6.02 -8.48 -26.98
CA GLY A 30 -5.06 -7.40 -27.06
C GLY A 30 -5.18 -6.39 -25.93
N PHE A 31 -6.40 -5.96 -25.60
CA PHE A 31 -6.61 -5.07 -24.47
C PHE A 31 -6.37 -5.74 -23.13
N ALA A 32 -6.63 -7.04 -22.98
CA ALA A 32 -6.27 -7.78 -21.77
C ALA A 32 -4.75 -7.85 -21.58
N VAL A 33 -3.99 -8.10 -22.65
CA VAL A 33 -2.51 -8.07 -22.63
C VAL A 33 -2.01 -6.67 -22.31
N ASN A 34 -2.58 -5.63 -22.93
CA ASN A 34 -2.23 -4.23 -22.63
C ASN A 34 -2.49 -3.89 -21.16
N PHE A 35 -3.66 -4.26 -20.63
CA PHE A 35 -4.01 -4.01 -19.23
C PHE A 35 -3.01 -4.68 -18.28
N LEU A 36 -2.73 -5.97 -18.48
CA LEU A 36 -1.83 -6.72 -17.60
C LEU A 36 -0.41 -6.16 -17.63
N THR A 37 0.09 -5.84 -18.82
CA THR A 37 1.44 -5.29 -18.98
C THR A 37 1.56 -3.86 -18.44
N ALA A 38 0.54 -3.02 -18.63
CA ALA A 38 0.48 -1.68 -18.05
C ALA A 38 0.38 -1.73 -16.51
N PHE A 39 -0.39 -2.67 -15.97
CA PHE A 39 -0.50 -2.89 -14.53
C PHE A 39 0.83 -3.31 -13.90
N ILE A 40 1.52 -4.28 -14.51
CA ILE A 40 2.86 -4.70 -14.07
C ILE A 40 3.85 -3.53 -14.15
N ALA A 41 3.84 -2.77 -15.24
CA ALA A 41 4.72 -1.62 -15.40
C ALA A 41 4.47 -0.53 -14.34
N TRP A 42 3.21 -0.32 -13.95
CA TRP A 42 2.84 0.60 -12.85
C TRP A 42 3.30 0.10 -11.48
N MET A 43 3.18 -1.21 -11.22
CA MET A 43 3.64 -1.83 -9.97
C MET A 43 5.16 -1.73 -9.79
N VAL A 44 5.93 -1.92 -10.86
CA VAL A 44 7.41 -1.91 -10.84
C VAL A 44 7.98 -0.51 -11.08
N TYR A 45 7.14 0.53 -11.15
CA TYR A 45 7.53 1.92 -11.48
C TYR A 45 8.48 2.00 -12.69
N SER A 46 8.14 1.26 -13.75
CA SER A 46 9.00 1.17 -14.94
C SER A 46 8.68 2.29 -15.93
N LYS A 47 9.72 3.03 -16.38
CA LYS A 47 9.60 4.06 -17.44
C LYS A 47 9.18 3.51 -18.82
N ILE A 48 8.99 2.21 -18.94
CA ILE A 48 8.70 1.51 -20.21
C ILE A 48 7.19 1.39 -20.45
N PHE A 49 6.43 2.47 -20.23
CA PHE A 49 4.97 2.45 -20.36
C PHE A 49 4.50 2.18 -21.80
N TRP A 50 5.25 2.65 -22.81
CA TRP A 50 4.96 2.43 -24.24
C TRP A 50 4.96 0.95 -24.64
N LEU A 51 5.69 0.09 -23.91
CA LEU A 51 5.79 -1.33 -24.22
C LEU A 51 4.45 -2.07 -24.03
N SER A 52 3.59 -1.59 -23.12
CA SER A 52 2.23 -2.14 -22.94
C SER A 52 1.38 -1.97 -24.21
N ILE A 53 1.42 -0.79 -24.83
CA ILE A 53 0.71 -0.46 -26.06
C ILE A 53 1.24 -1.32 -27.21
N VAL A 54 2.57 -1.43 -27.34
CA VAL A 54 3.21 -2.24 -28.40
C VAL A 54 2.82 -3.71 -28.26
N LEU A 55 2.86 -4.27 -27.05
CA LEU A 55 2.47 -5.66 -26.80
C LEU A 55 0.97 -5.89 -27.04
N GLY A 56 0.11 -4.95 -26.66
CA GLY A 56 -1.32 -5.01 -26.94
C GLY A 56 -1.61 -5.05 -28.45
N VAL A 57 -1.01 -4.14 -29.22
CA VAL A 57 -1.17 -4.10 -30.68
C VAL A 57 -0.59 -5.35 -31.35
N ALA A 58 0.59 -5.80 -30.90
CA ALA A 58 1.21 -7.03 -31.39
C ALA A 58 0.33 -8.25 -31.12
N ALA A 59 -0.30 -8.33 -29.94
CA ALA A 59 -1.26 -9.37 -29.63
C ALA A 59 -2.47 -9.33 -30.57
N ILE A 60 -3.05 -8.15 -30.85
CA ILE A 60 -4.16 -8.05 -31.82
C ILE A 60 -3.71 -8.57 -33.19
N ALA A 61 -2.56 -8.11 -33.69
CA ALA A 61 -2.03 -8.51 -34.99
C ALA A 61 -1.79 -10.02 -35.08
N ALA A 62 -1.34 -10.66 -34.00
CA ALA A 62 -1.14 -12.11 -33.93
C ALA A 62 -2.45 -12.89 -33.79
N PHE A 63 -3.40 -12.42 -32.97
CA PHE A 63 -4.62 -13.17 -32.66
C PHE A 63 -5.72 -13.04 -33.73
N VAL A 64 -5.74 -11.98 -34.53
CA VAL A 64 -6.67 -11.87 -35.68
C VAL A 64 -6.56 -13.07 -36.63
N PRO A 65 -5.39 -13.42 -37.19
CA PRO A 65 -5.27 -14.58 -38.07
C PRO A 65 -5.53 -15.88 -37.31
N ILE A 66 -5.08 -16.03 -36.06
CA ILE A 66 -5.32 -17.24 -35.26
C ILE A 66 -6.82 -17.50 -35.10
N PHE A 67 -7.60 -16.50 -34.67
CA PHE A 67 -9.05 -16.66 -34.53
C PHE A 67 -9.75 -16.88 -35.87
N TYR A 68 -9.28 -16.21 -36.92
CA TYR A 68 -9.83 -16.41 -38.26
C TYR A 68 -9.63 -17.87 -38.69
N TYR A 69 -8.40 -18.39 -38.72
CA TYR A 69 -8.12 -19.71 -39.24
C TYR A 69 -8.63 -20.85 -38.35
N LYS A 70 -8.59 -20.68 -37.02
CA LYS A 70 -8.92 -21.75 -36.06
C LYS A 70 -10.41 -21.82 -35.70
N LYS A 71 -11.13 -20.69 -35.71
CA LYS A 71 -12.49 -20.61 -35.16
C LYS A 71 -13.54 -20.08 -36.14
N PHE A 72 -13.21 -19.10 -36.98
CA PHE A 72 -14.21 -18.38 -37.76
C PHE A 72 -14.13 -18.58 -39.27
N ARG A 73 -13.12 -19.31 -39.79
CA ARG A 73 -12.93 -19.55 -41.22
C ARG A 73 -14.17 -20.25 -41.80
N PRO A 74 -14.92 -19.61 -42.72
CA PRO A 74 -16.09 -20.23 -43.29
C PRO A 74 -15.68 -21.26 -44.35
N THR A 75 -16.24 -22.48 -44.27
CA THR A 75 -16.09 -23.49 -45.33
C THR A 75 -17.07 -23.22 -46.46
N THR A 76 -16.78 -23.72 -47.67
CA THR A 76 -17.70 -23.60 -48.81
C THR A 76 -19.06 -24.22 -48.52
N LYS A 77 -19.08 -25.39 -47.84
CA LYS A 77 -20.30 -26.06 -47.39
C LYS A 77 -21.10 -25.24 -46.37
N ASP A 78 -20.43 -24.57 -45.42
CA ASP A 78 -21.13 -23.72 -44.44
C ASP A 78 -21.75 -22.48 -45.09
N VAL A 79 -21.05 -21.89 -46.06
CA VAL A 79 -21.54 -20.77 -46.86
C VAL A 79 -22.75 -21.21 -47.68
N ALA A 80 -22.66 -22.35 -48.36
CA ALA A 80 -23.74 -22.93 -49.15
C ALA A 80 -24.99 -23.17 -48.29
N ARG A 81 -24.85 -23.86 -47.15
CA ARG A 81 -25.95 -24.12 -46.20
C ARG A 81 -26.59 -22.83 -45.69
N ARG A 82 -25.80 -21.78 -45.47
CA ARG A 82 -26.32 -20.48 -45.00
C ARG A 82 -27.07 -19.73 -46.10
N ILE A 83 -26.62 -19.83 -47.35
CA ILE A 83 -27.32 -19.28 -48.51
C ILE A 83 -28.64 -20.04 -48.72
N ASP A 84 -28.65 -21.37 -48.56
CA ASP A 84 -29.86 -22.19 -48.75
C ASP A 84 -31.00 -21.84 -47.80
N ARG A 85 -30.68 -21.35 -46.59
CA ARG A 85 -31.65 -20.82 -45.62
C ARG A 85 -32.42 -19.59 -46.12
N LEU A 86 -32.05 -19.02 -47.26
CA LEU A 86 -32.78 -17.94 -47.93
C LEU A 86 -33.89 -18.45 -48.85
N GLY A 87 -34.25 -19.73 -48.75
CA GLY A 87 -35.33 -20.34 -49.54
C GLY A 87 -34.86 -20.99 -50.83
N LEU A 88 -33.59 -21.45 -50.89
CA LEU A 88 -33.05 -22.12 -52.07
C LEU A 88 -33.18 -23.65 -52.01
N GLU A 89 -33.79 -24.21 -50.95
CA GLU A 89 -34.14 -25.65 -50.84
C GLU A 89 -32.94 -26.58 -51.07
N GLU A 90 -31.82 -26.31 -50.40
CA GLU A 90 -30.58 -27.11 -50.49
C GLU A 90 -29.90 -27.12 -51.87
N ARG A 91 -30.37 -26.34 -52.83
CA ARG A 91 -29.77 -26.29 -54.18
C ARG A 91 -28.31 -25.87 -54.17
N ILE A 92 -27.88 -24.99 -53.25
CA ILE A 92 -26.50 -24.49 -53.20
C ILE A 92 -25.56 -25.51 -52.56
N ILE A 93 -26.00 -26.20 -51.51
CA ILE A 93 -25.22 -27.29 -50.92
C ILE A 93 -25.08 -28.45 -51.92
N THR A 94 -26.15 -28.85 -52.61
CA THR A 94 -26.08 -29.86 -53.68
C THR A 94 -25.17 -29.42 -54.82
N MET A 95 -25.26 -28.16 -55.26
CA MET A 95 -24.36 -27.62 -56.28
C MET A 95 -22.88 -27.70 -55.86
N THR A 96 -22.60 -27.47 -54.57
CA THR A 96 -21.24 -27.55 -54.00
C THR A 96 -20.75 -29.00 -53.91
N GLU A 97 -21.63 -29.95 -53.61
CA GLU A 97 -21.28 -31.38 -53.53
C GLU A 97 -21.04 -32.00 -54.91
N LEU A 98 -21.82 -31.57 -55.90
CA LEU A 98 -21.68 -31.98 -57.28
C LEU A 98 -20.62 -31.21 -58.05
N GLU A 99 -19.84 -30.32 -57.42
CA GLU A 99 -18.85 -29.47 -58.10
C GLU A 99 -17.86 -30.25 -58.99
N LYS A 100 -17.53 -31.50 -58.61
CA LYS A 100 -16.61 -32.38 -59.35
C LYS A 100 -17.29 -33.43 -60.22
N ASP A 101 -18.63 -33.48 -60.25
CA ASP A 101 -19.37 -34.45 -61.05
C ASP A 101 -19.67 -33.87 -62.45
N GLU A 102 -19.28 -34.58 -63.50
CA GLU A 102 -19.49 -34.19 -64.90
C GLU A 102 -20.70 -34.87 -65.55
N SER A 103 -21.47 -35.65 -64.78
CA SER A 103 -22.70 -36.27 -65.28
C SER A 103 -23.69 -35.19 -65.77
N TYR A 104 -24.45 -35.53 -66.81
CA TYR A 104 -25.44 -34.61 -67.39
C TYR A 104 -26.44 -34.08 -66.35
N ILE A 105 -26.88 -34.95 -65.45
CA ILE A 105 -27.82 -34.60 -64.37
C ILE A 105 -27.16 -33.62 -63.39
N ALA A 106 -25.91 -33.85 -62.99
CA ALA A 106 -25.19 -32.95 -62.10
C ALA A 106 -24.96 -31.57 -62.73
N MET A 107 -24.61 -31.50 -64.03
CA MET A 107 -24.51 -30.23 -64.74
C MET A 107 -25.83 -29.45 -64.72
N ARG A 108 -26.95 -30.10 -65.03
CA ARG A 108 -28.27 -29.45 -65.03
C ARG A 108 -28.70 -28.99 -63.65
N GLN A 109 -28.42 -29.76 -62.60
CA GLN A 109 -28.70 -29.36 -61.22
C GLN A 109 -27.88 -28.14 -60.79
N ARG A 110 -26.59 -28.07 -61.18
CA ARG A 110 -25.76 -26.88 -60.94
C ARG A 110 -26.27 -25.65 -61.69
N GLU A 111 -26.73 -25.79 -62.92
CA GLU A 111 -27.35 -24.68 -63.67
C GLU A 111 -28.66 -24.18 -63.04
N ASP A 112 -29.52 -25.09 -62.58
CA ASP A 112 -30.77 -24.73 -61.89
C ASP A 112 -30.47 -23.99 -60.58
N ALA A 113 -29.54 -24.52 -59.78
CA ALA A 113 -29.08 -23.89 -58.55
C ALA A 113 -28.55 -22.47 -58.79
N LYS A 114 -27.75 -22.26 -59.86
CA LYS A 114 -27.24 -20.93 -60.25
C LYS A 114 -28.36 -19.96 -60.63
N ARG A 115 -29.34 -20.40 -61.42
CA ARG A 115 -30.50 -19.57 -61.80
C ARG A 115 -31.29 -19.15 -60.57
N LYS A 116 -31.56 -20.07 -59.66
CA LYS A 116 -32.26 -19.80 -58.40
C LYS A 116 -31.46 -18.87 -57.49
N LEU A 117 -30.14 -19.06 -57.40
CA LEU A 117 -29.25 -18.17 -56.64
C LEU A 117 -29.33 -16.72 -57.14
N GLY A 118 -29.41 -16.52 -58.46
CA GLY A 118 -29.54 -15.19 -59.06
C GLY A 118 -30.83 -14.45 -58.70
N ALA A 119 -31.87 -15.16 -58.26
CA ALA A 119 -33.13 -14.58 -57.81
C ALA A 119 -33.09 -14.07 -56.35
N VAL A 120 -32.07 -14.46 -55.58
CA VAL A 120 -31.93 -14.11 -54.15
C VAL A 120 -30.96 -12.95 -54.01
N ASP A 121 -31.31 -11.88 -53.30
CA ASP A 121 -30.37 -10.77 -53.06
C ASP A 121 -29.38 -11.16 -51.95
N ALA A 122 -28.08 -11.06 -52.24
CA ALA A 122 -27.02 -11.20 -51.24
C ALA A 122 -27.24 -10.34 -49.98
N LYS A 123 -27.99 -9.23 -50.04
CA LYS A 123 -28.30 -8.36 -48.88
C LYS A 123 -29.18 -9.07 -47.84
N GLN A 124 -29.86 -10.14 -48.22
CA GLN A 124 -30.68 -10.93 -47.31
C GLN A 124 -29.84 -11.79 -46.34
N ILE A 125 -28.53 -12.00 -46.60
CA ILE A 125 -27.62 -12.55 -45.58
C ILE A 125 -27.42 -11.48 -44.50
N ARG A 126 -28.23 -11.57 -43.45
CA ARG A 126 -28.08 -10.72 -42.26
C ARG A 126 -26.82 -11.09 -41.50
N PHE A 127 -26.04 -10.07 -41.19
CA PHE A 127 -24.91 -10.15 -40.28
C PHE A 127 -25.43 -10.51 -38.89
N ARG A 128 -24.90 -11.58 -38.29
CA ARG A 128 -25.24 -12.00 -36.92
C ARG A 128 -23.98 -11.99 -36.08
N PHE A 129 -23.90 -11.02 -35.17
CA PHE A 129 -22.80 -10.88 -34.24
C PHE A 129 -23.29 -10.86 -32.80
N SER A 130 -22.46 -11.39 -31.89
CA SER A 130 -22.78 -11.42 -30.47
C SER A 130 -22.67 -10.01 -29.89
N THR A 131 -23.79 -9.41 -29.50
CA THR A 131 -23.83 -8.12 -28.81
C THR A 131 -23.00 -8.16 -27.54
N ALA A 132 -23.06 -9.27 -26.79
CA ALA A 132 -22.24 -9.48 -25.60
C ALA A 132 -20.73 -9.40 -25.89
N ALA A 133 -20.26 -9.97 -27.01
CA ALA A 133 -18.85 -9.89 -27.38
C ALA A 133 -18.39 -8.46 -27.71
N ALA A 134 -19.27 -7.65 -28.34
CA ALA A 134 -18.99 -6.24 -28.58
C ALA A 134 -18.92 -5.44 -27.26
N VAL A 135 -19.84 -5.71 -26.33
CA VAL A 135 -19.84 -5.07 -25.01
C VAL A 135 -18.57 -5.43 -24.23
N VAL A 136 -18.18 -6.70 -24.19
CA VAL A 136 -16.94 -7.14 -23.54
C VAL A 136 -15.72 -6.47 -24.17
N ALA A 137 -15.66 -6.37 -25.51
CA ALA A 137 -14.57 -5.67 -26.19
C ALA A 137 -14.50 -4.18 -25.80
N ALA A 138 -15.65 -3.51 -25.67
CA ALA A 138 -15.70 -2.12 -25.22
C ALA A 138 -15.24 -1.97 -23.76
N ILE A 139 -15.66 -2.86 -22.86
CA ILE A 139 -15.23 -2.85 -21.45
C ILE A 139 -13.71 -3.06 -21.36
N CYS A 140 -13.17 -4.06 -22.06
CA CYS A 140 -11.73 -4.30 -22.09
C CYS A 140 -10.96 -3.11 -22.67
N ALA A 141 -11.49 -2.45 -23.69
CA ALA A 141 -10.87 -1.25 -24.26
C ALA A 141 -10.82 -0.11 -23.24
N VAL A 142 -11.92 0.15 -22.53
CA VAL A 142 -11.96 1.17 -21.47
C VAL A 142 -10.97 0.82 -20.37
N LEU A 143 -10.99 -0.40 -19.83
CA LEU A 143 -10.06 -0.81 -18.77
C LEU A 143 -8.60 -0.72 -19.22
N GLY A 144 -8.30 -1.19 -20.43
CA GLY A 144 -6.94 -1.14 -20.99
C GLY A 144 -6.44 0.28 -21.16
N VAL A 145 -7.25 1.18 -21.73
CA VAL A 145 -6.90 2.60 -21.90
C VAL A 145 -6.74 3.27 -20.53
N SER A 146 -7.69 3.07 -19.60
CA SER A 146 -7.62 3.62 -18.25
C SER A 146 -6.34 3.18 -17.53
N MET A 147 -5.99 1.89 -17.57
CA MET A 147 -4.77 1.42 -16.92
C MET A 147 -3.52 2.02 -17.55
N THR A 148 -3.45 2.09 -18.88
CA THR A 148 -2.33 2.77 -19.57
C THR A 148 -2.25 4.24 -19.15
N THR A 149 -3.37 4.96 -19.01
CA THR A 149 -3.35 6.35 -18.52
C THR A 149 -2.80 6.45 -17.10
N VAL A 150 -3.21 5.56 -16.19
CA VAL A 150 -2.67 5.51 -14.81
C VAL A 150 -1.16 5.28 -14.83
N THR A 151 -0.69 4.28 -15.57
CA THR A 151 0.75 3.99 -15.70
C THR A 151 1.51 5.17 -16.29
N THR A 152 0.95 5.86 -17.29
CA THR A 152 1.61 7.02 -17.93
C THR A 152 1.70 8.22 -16.99
N LEU A 153 0.62 8.54 -16.26
CA LEU A 153 0.60 9.64 -15.31
C LEU A 153 1.51 9.35 -14.12
N SER A 154 1.59 8.09 -13.69
CA SER A 154 2.53 7.66 -12.65
C SER A 154 3.98 7.80 -13.09
N ALA A 155 4.31 7.40 -14.33
CA ALA A 155 5.64 7.59 -14.90
C ALA A 155 6.04 9.07 -15.09
N GLN A 156 5.06 9.97 -15.20
CA GLN A 156 5.26 11.43 -15.23
C GLN A 156 5.35 12.06 -13.83
N GLY A 157 5.18 11.28 -12.76
CA GLY A 157 5.16 11.76 -11.38
C GLY A 157 3.86 12.47 -10.97
N ALA A 158 2.82 12.43 -11.80
CA ALA A 158 1.52 13.02 -11.48
C ALA A 158 0.67 12.11 -10.56
N LEU A 159 0.94 10.80 -10.58
CA LEU A 159 0.31 9.81 -9.71
C LEU A 159 1.39 8.96 -9.00
N PRO A 160 1.11 8.44 -7.79
CA PRO A 160 2.03 7.53 -7.11
C PRO A 160 2.22 6.22 -7.91
N GLY A 161 3.37 5.59 -7.72
CA GLY A 161 3.62 4.23 -8.21
C GLY A 161 2.72 3.21 -7.50
N GLY A 162 2.52 2.03 -8.10
CA GLY A 162 1.69 1.00 -7.49
C GLY A 162 2.19 0.52 -6.13
N GLY A 163 3.52 0.40 -5.97
CA GLY A 163 4.13 0.08 -4.68
C GLY A 163 3.93 1.18 -3.63
N GLU A 164 4.07 2.46 -4.01
CA GLU A 164 3.85 3.60 -3.10
C GLU A 164 2.40 3.70 -2.68
N PHE A 165 1.47 3.51 -3.62
CA PHE A 165 0.04 3.47 -3.33
C PHE A 165 -0.27 2.34 -2.33
N ILE A 166 0.26 1.14 -2.54
CA ILE A 166 0.06 0.01 -1.61
C ILE A 166 0.66 0.30 -0.23
N ASN A 167 1.83 0.94 -0.18
CA ASN A 167 2.44 1.32 1.10
C ASN A 167 1.61 2.38 1.83
N SER A 168 0.98 3.32 1.12
CA SER A 168 0.13 4.35 1.72
C SER A 168 -1.16 3.80 2.35
N ILE A 169 -1.62 2.63 1.89
CA ILE A 169 -2.80 1.94 2.45
C ILE A 169 -2.41 0.83 3.44
N LYS A 170 -1.11 0.56 3.64
CA LYS A 170 -0.67 -0.41 4.65
C LYS A 170 -0.93 0.22 6.02
N PRO A 171 -1.79 -0.38 6.87
CA PRO A 171 -2.00 0.13 8.22
C PRO A 171 -0.67 0.09 8.97
N GLU A 172 -0.39 1.18 9.68
CA GLU A 172 0.76 1.25 10.58
C GLU A 172 0.62 0.15 11.64
N GLU A 173 1.71 -0.59 11.88
CA GLU A 173 1.69 -1.68 12.86
C GLU A 173 1.42 -1.07 14.24
N PRO A 174 0.49 -1.64 15.04
CA PRO A 174 0.13 -1.05 16.32
C PRO A 174 1.35 -0.96 17.24
N PRO A 175 1.48 0.08 18.06
CA PRO A 175 2.59 0.23 18.98
C PRO A 175 2.65 -0.98 19.94
N VAL A 176 3.85 -1.56 20.09
CA VAL A 176 4.13 -2.62 21.06
C VAL A 176 4.45 -1.98 22.40
N TYR A 177 3.78 -2.41 23.45
CA TYR A 177 4.02 -1.97 24.82
C TYR A 177 4.71 -3.09 25.61
N LEU A 178 5.71 -2.73 26.41
CA LEU A 178 6.54 -3.62 27.22
C LEU A 178 6.36 -3.30 28.70
N SER A 179 6.17 -4.35 29.51
CA SER A 179 6.10 -4.22 30.97
C SER A 179 7.51 -4.23 31.59
N VAL A 180 7.84 -3.21 32.37
CA VAL A 180 9.06 -3.17 33.19
C VAL A 180 8.70 -3.05 34.67
N SER A 181 9.39 -3.82 35.52
CA SER A 181 9.09 -3.89 36.95
C SER A 181 10.35 -3.74 37.81
N TYR A 182 10.25 -2.87 38.80
CA TYR A 182 11.28 -2.56 39.78
C TYR A 182 10.81 -3.00 41.16
N LEU A 183 11.52 -3.97 41.74
CA LEU A 183 11.21 -4.51 43.06
C LEU A 183 12.26 -4.05 44.07
N ALA A 184 11.88 -3.98 45.35
CA ALA A 184 12.81 -3.78 46.45
C ALA A 184 12.92 -5.06 47.29
N SER A 185 14.13 -5.41 47.72
CA SER A 185 14.34 -6.43 48.76
C SER A 185 14.03 -5.86 50.15
N GLU A 186 14.08 -6.71 51.18
CA GLU A 186 13.95 -6.27 52.58
C GLU A 186 14.93 -5.14 52.91
N GLY A 187 14.48 -4.15 53.70
CA GLY A 187 15.30 -3.02 54.15
C GLY A 187 15.27 -1.78 53.26
N GLY A 188 14.34 -1.72 52.29
CA GLY A 188 14.15 -0.56 51.44
C GLY A 188 12.87 -0.65 50.60
N TYR A 189 12.60 0.41 49.84
CA TYR A 189 11.47 0.52 48.94
C TYR A 189 11.86 1.27 47.66
N ILE A 190 11.01 1.19 46.63
CA ILE A 190 11.19 1.94 45.38
C ILE A 190 10.34 3.22 45.46
N GLU A 191 10.99 4.37 45.29
CA GLU A 191 10.34 5.65 45.04
C GLU A 191 10.14 5.85 43.53
N GLY A 192 8.91 6.18 43.14
CA GLY A 192 8.49 6.32 41.73
C GLY A 192 7.53 5.22 41.28
N GLU A 193 7.34 5.09 39.97
CA GLU A 193 6.46 4.08 39.37
C GLU A 193 7.18 2.73 39.26
N ALA A 194 6.91 1.82 40.19
CA ALA A 194 7.56 0.51 40.25
C ALA A 194 7.16 -0.45 39.11
N GLU A 195 5.93 -0.35 38.60
CA GLU A 195 5.47 -1.08 37.41
C GLU A 195 5.12 -0.06 36.32
N GLN A 196 5.75 -0.20 35.15
CA GLN A 196 5.58 0.74 34.05
C GLN A 196 5.29 -0.01 32.75
N ILE A 197 4.45 0.60 31.92
CA ILE A 197 4.16 0.15 30.56
C ILE A 197 4.84 1.13 29.61
N VAL A 198 5.93 0.68 28.98
CA VAL A 198 6.80 1.51 28.13
C VAL A 198 6.62 1.08 26.68
N ALA A 199 6.46 2.01 25.75
CA ALA A 199 6.44 1.65 24.33
C ALA A 199 7.82 1.11 23.91
N GLU A 200 7.85 0.10 23.02
CA GLU A 200 9.11 -0.49 22.56
C GLU A 200 10.03 0.60 21.96
N GLY A 201 11.24 0.73 22.52
CA GLY A 201 12.25 1.71 22.11
C GLY A 201 12.24 3.03 22.89
N GLU A 202 11.25 3.26 23.76
CA GLU A 202 11.19 4.42 24.65
C GLU A 202 11.99 4.19 25.95
N ASP A 203 12.20 5.27 26.70
CA ASP A 203 12.87 5.26 28.01
C ASP A 203 11.84 5.05 29.13
N SER A 204 12.24 4.34 30.19
CA SER A 204 11.42 4.19 31.39
C SER A 204 11.37 5.48 32.22
N VAL A 205 10.38 5.62 33.09
CA VAL A 205 10.34 6.68 34.10
C VAL A 205 11.42 6.41 35.16
N LEU A 206 12.00 7.48 35.71
CA LEU A 206 12.99 7.44 36.79
C LEU A 206 12.40 6.76 38.03
N VAL A 207 13.14 5.79 38.58
CA VAL A 207 12.88 5.19 39.89
C VAL A 207 14.09 5.34 40.78
N VAL A 208 13.88 5.43 42.09
CA VAL A 208 14.96 5.54 43.07
C VAL A 208 14.79 4.47 44.15
N ALA A 209 15.82 3.68 44.39
CA ALA A 209 15.85 2.70 45.47
C ALA A 209 16.25 3.37 46.79
N THR A 210 15.28 3.57 47.69
CA THR A 210 15.48 4.22 48.99
C THR A 210 15.60 3.18 50.10
N ALA A 211 16.69 3.26 50.88
CA ALA A 211 16.91 2.38 52.02
C ALA A 211 16.15 2.85 53.26
N GLU A 212 15.67 1.90 54.07
CA GLU A 212 15.12 2.17 55.40
C GLU A 212 16.23 2.41 56.43
N GLU A 213 15.86 2.89 57.62
CA GLU A 213 16.81 3.17 58.70
C GLU A 213 17.61 1.91 59.09
N GLY A 214 18.93 2.05 59.21
CA GLY A 214 19.85 0.93 59.48
C GLY A 214 20.19 0.08 58.26
N TRP A 215 19.74 0.47 57.05
CA TRP A 215 20.07 -0.18 55.79
C TRP A 215 20.74 0.77 54.81
N ARG A 216 21.49 0.22 53.86
CA ARG A 216 22.05 0.94 52.72
C ARG A 216 21.77 0.19 51.43
N PHE A 217 21.52 0.94 50.36
CA PHE A 217 21.43 0.37 49.01
C PHE A 217 22.78 -0.25 48.61
N GLU A 218 22.75 -1.48 48.12
CA GLU A 218 23.94 -2.19 47.65
C GLU A 218 24.07 -2.11 46.13
N ARG A 219 23.05 -2.62 45.40
CA ARG A 219 22.98 -2.69 43.93
C ARG A 219 21.65 -3.27 43.45
N TRP A 220 21.32 -3.04 42.19
CA TRP A 220 20.26 -3.77 41.48
C TRP A 220 20.69 -5.19 41.12
N SER A 221 19.71 -6.06 40.85
CA SER A 221 19.93 -7.49 40.53
C SER A 221 20.73 -7.72 39.25
N ASP A 222 20.74 -6.76 38.33
CA ASP A 222 21.49 -6.77 37.07
C ASP A 222 22.88 -6.08 37.19
N GLY A 223 23.25 -5.65 38.39
CA GLY A 223 24.58 -5.12 38.69
C GLY A 223 24.72 -3.60 38.66
N VAL A 224 23.64 -2.85 38.39
CA VAL A 224 23.67 -1.38 38.46
C VAL A 224 23.86 -0.94 39.92
N ALA A 225 24.89 -0.13 40.18
CA ALA A 225 25.26 0.33 41.53
C ALA A 225 24.66 1.72 41.89
N GLU A 226 24.01 2.38 40.94
CA GLU A 226 23.31 3.64 41.19
C GLU A 226 21.89 3.37 41.72
N ALA A 227 21.52 4.05 42.80
CA ALA A 227 20.20 3.90 43.42
C ALA A 227 19.07 4.49 42.56
N SER A 228 19.35 5.59 41.85
CA SER A 228 18.49 6.17 40.82
C SER A 228 18.68 5.43 39.50
N ARG A 229 17.57 5.09 38.82
CA ARG A 229 17.59 4.29 37.61
C ARG A 229 16.55 4.73 36.58
N THR A 230 16.99 4.83 35.34
CA THR A 230 16.18 5.02 34.14
C THR A 230 16.70 4.09 33.06
N ASP A 231 15.88 3.15 32.60
CA ASP A 231 16.23 2.22 31.54
C ASP A 231 15.89 2.83 30.18
N LYS A 232 16.92 3.07 29.37
CA LYS A 232 16.76 3.69 28.06
C LYS A 232 16.54 2.67 26.97
N ASN A 233 15.77 3.03 25.94
CA ASN A 233 15.53 2.20 24.77
C ASN A 233 15.10 0.77 25.16
N VAL A 234 14.00 0.67 25.91
CA VAL A 234 13.48 -0.60 26.41
C VAL A 234 12.99 -1.46 25.24
N LYS A 235 13.64 -2.61 25.03
CA LYS A 235 13.32 -3.54 23.92
C LYS A 235 12.72 -4.86 24.38
N LYS A 236 12.74 -5.12 25.68
CA LYS A 236 12.22 -6.34 26.28
C LYS A 236 11.67 -6.03 27.66
N GLU A 237 10.68 -6.82 28.04
CA GLU A 237 10.17 -6.85 29.41
C GLU A 237 11.26 -7.34 30.36
N PHE A 238 11.31 -6.76 31.55
CA PHE A 238 12.23 -7.18 32.59
C PHE A 238 11.68 -6.91 33.98
N VAL A 239 12.25 -7.65 34.93
CA VAL A 239 12.04 -7.43 36.36
C VAL A 239 13.41 -7.32 37.00
N VAL A 240 13.67 -6.21 37.69
CA VAL A 240 14.92 -5.97 38.41
C VAL A 240 14.63 -5.66 39.87
N THR A 241 15.52 -6.11 40.76
CA THR A 241 15.33 -5.98 42.21
C THR A 241 16.48 -5.20 42.85
N ALA A 242 16.16 -4.11 43.54
CA ALA A 242 17.08 -3.36 44.38
C ALA A 242 17.43 -4.19 45.63
N ARG A 243 18.72 -4.36 45.90
CA ARG A 243 19.24 -5.07 47.08
C ARG A 243 19.73 -4.08 48.11
N PHE A 244 19.34 -4.32 49.36
CA PHE A 244 19.75 -3.54 50.52
C PHE A 244 20.53 -4.41 51.51
N VAL A 245 21.49 -3.81 52.21
CA VAL A 245 22.29 -4.47 53.26
C VAL A 245 22.26 -3.66 54.53
N ARG A 246 22.23 -4.32 55.69
CA ARG A 246 22.27 -3.64 56.99
C ARG A 246 23.60 -2.94 57.21
N VAL A 247 23.57 -1.75 57.80
CA VAL A 247 24.75 -1.02 58.24
C VAL A 247 25.07 -1.49 59.66
N GLU A 248 26.12 -2.30 59.81
CA GLU A 248 26.65 -2.61 61.15
C GLU A 248 27.48 -1.42 61.64
N GLU A 249 26.99 -0.72 62.68
CA GLU A 249 27.79 0.29 63.39
C GLU A 249 28.94 -0.41 64.12
N SER A 250 30.13 -0.38 63.53
CA SER A 250 31.35 -0.70 64.27
C SER A 250 31.66 0.48 65.20
N LEU A 251 31.37 0.33 66.50
CA LEU A 251 31.84 1.24 67.53
C LEU A 251 33.39 1.33 67.50
N PRO A 252 34.01 2.52 67.43
CA PRO A 252 35.46 2.61 67.54
C PRO A 252 35.90 2.27 68.97
N ALA A 253 36.97 1.49 69.07
CA ALA A 253 37.59 1.11 70.34
C ALA A 253 38.04 2.36 71.13
N GLU A 254 37.76 2.35 72.43
CA GLU A 254 38.24 3.34 73.39
C GLU A 254 39.78 3.33 73.41
N GLU A 255 40.42 4.43 72.98
CA GLU A 255 41.78 4.77 73.40
C GLU A 255 41.68 5.91 74.42
N GLU A 256 42.07 5.60 75.66
CA GLU A 256 42.40 6.60 76.68
C GLU A 256 43.73 7.30 76.34
N GLY A 257 43.79 8.62 76.52
CA GLY A 257 45.09 9.30 76.56
C GLY A 257 45.10 10.81 76.30
N ASP A 258 44.81 11.56 77.35
CA ASP A 258 45.45 12.83 77.76
C ASP A 258 45.20 14.17 77.01
N PHE A 259 45.25 15.21 77.83
CA PHE A 259 44.68 16.57 77.71
C PHE A 259 45.28 17.51 76.62
N PRO A 260 44.57 18.62 76.29
CA PRO A 260 44.89 19.51 75.16
C PRO A 260 45.81 20.67 75.57
N ASP A 261 46.68 21.12 74.66
CA ASP A 261 47.34 22.44 74.73
C ASP A 261 47.65 22.99 73.31
N ASP A 262 46.83 23.97 72.89
CA ASP A 262 47.17 25.30 72.37
C ASP A 262 48.27 25.57 71.27
N VAL A 263 47.74 26.10 70.13
CA VAL A 263 48.21 27.21 69.21
C VAL A 263 49.41 27.01 68.22
N PRO A 264 49.60 27.88 67.17
CA PRO A 264 48.94 27.87 65.85
C PRO A 264 49.89 28.01 64.60
N ALA A 265 49.34 27.84 63.38
CA ALA A 265 49.89 28.21 62.04
C ALA A 265 51.13 27.41 61.53
N GLU A 266 51.34 27.09 60.24
CA GLU A 266 51.12 27.85 59.00
C GLU A 266 51.27 26.94 57.73
N ASN A 267 50.52 27.26 56.65
CA ASN A 267 50.70 26.95 55.20
C ASN A 267 50.69 25.46 54.70
N GLN A 268 50.06 25.01 53.61
CA GLN A 268 49.03 25.37 52.57
C GLN A 268 49.01 24.13 51.58
N PRO A 269 48.22 24.01 50.48
CA PRO A 269 46.86 24.46 50.09
C PRO A 269 45.94 23.32 49.53
N SER A 270 44.60 23.41 49.60
CA SER A 270 43.68 22.81 48.58
C SER A 270 42.28 23.44 48.63
N SER A 271 41.68 23.65 47.45
CA SER A 271 40.39 24.30 47.12
C SER A 271 39.32 23.23 46.78
N PRO A 272 38.05 23.52 46.41
CA PRO A 272 37.01 24.40 46.96
C PRO A 272 35.73 23.60 47.38
N GLY A 273 34.94 24.12 48.32
CA GLY A 273 33.59 23.61 48.60
C GLY A 273 32.55 24.28 47.70
N ALA A 274 31.98 23.55 46.74
CA ALA A 274 30.86 23.99 45.92
C ALA A 274 29.54 23.63 46.61
N GLY A 275 28.80 24.65 47.06
CA GLY A 275 27.39 24.51 47.42
C GLY A 275 26.56 24.27 46.16
N GLY A 276 25.58 23.36 46.24
CA GLY A 276 24.70 23.02 45.12
C GLY A 276 23.89 24.23 44.64
N GLU A 277 23.85 24.41 43.32
CA GLU A 277 23.11 25.45 42.62
C GLU A 277 21.65 25.01 42.46
N TYR A 278 20.69 25.87 42.83
CA TYR A 278 19.27 25.63 42.56
C TYR A 278 19.03 25.86 41.06
N ILE A 279 18.65 24.81 40.33
CA ILE A 279 18.27 24.92 38.92
C ILE A 279 16.76 25.09 38.84
N ASP A 280 16.29 26.27 38.41
CA ASP A 280 14.87 26.57 38.22
C ASP A 280 14.43 26.14 36.81
N TYR A 281 13.59 25.10 36.72
CA TYR A 281 13.11 24.55 35.46
C TYR A 281 11.94 25.32 34.85
N ASN A 282 11.48 26.43 35.46
CA ASN A 282 10.36 27.23 34.95
C ASN A 282 10.77 28.30 33.93
N GLN A 283 11.73 27.99 33.05
CA GLN A 283 12.21 28.88 31.99
C GLN A 283 11.92 28.28 30.60
N VAL A 284 11.61 29.12 29.62
CA VAL A 284 11.49 28.68 28.22
C VAL A 284 12.86 28.31 27.64
N LEU A 285 12.89 27.76 26.43
CA LEU A 285 14.09 27.16 25.81
C LEU A 285 15.30 28.10 25.65
N ASP A 286 15.14 29.39 25.91
CA ASP A 286 16.24 30.37 25.93
C ASP A 286 17.06 30.35 27.25
N GLY A 287 16.56 29.69 28.30
CA GLY A 287 17.22 29.60 29.61
C GLY A 287 17.27 30.93 30.39
N GLU A 288 16.57 31.96 29.93
CA GLU A 288 16.56 33.29 30.55
C GLU A 288 15.14 33.79 30.85
N THR A 289 14.14 33.39 30.07
CA THR A 289 12.76 33.90 30.17
C THR A 289 11.87 32.93 30.92
N HIS A 290 11.24 33.38 32.01
CA HIS A 290 10.34 32.54 32.81
C HIS A 290 8.98 32.31 32.13
N TYR A 291 8.43 31.09 32.22
CA TYR A 291 7.13 30.77 31.63
C TYR A 291 6.02 31.75 32.02
N ARG A 292 6.00 32.24 33.26
CA ARG A 292 4.99 33.18 33.76
C ARG A 292 4.98 34.51 33.00
N THR A 293 6.11 34.98 32.46
CA THR A 293 6.17 36.28 31.77
C THR A 293 5.66 36.21 30.34
N VAL A 294 5.75 35.04 29.70
CA VAL A 294 5.33 34.81 28.32
C VAL A 294 4.00 34.09 28.19
N TYR A 295 3.51 33.47 29.27
CA TYR A 295 2.26 32.69 29.29
C TYR A 295 1.06 33.44 28.70
N GLU A 296 0.83 34.70 29.11
CA GLU A 296 -0.32 35.48 28.61
C GLU A 296 -0.24 35.79 27.11
N GLU A 297 0.97 35.97 26.58
CA GLU A 297 1.18 36.28 25.17
C GLU A 297 0.94 35.05 24.30
N TYR A 298 1.50 33.90 24.70
CA TYR A 298 1.25 32.62 24.03
C TYR A 298 -0.21 32.19 24.13
N TYR A 299 -0.85 32.39 25.29
CA TYR A 299 -2.27 32.12 25.46
C TYR A 299 -3.12 32.92 24.46
N LYS A 300 -2.90 34.24 24.36
CA LYS A 300 -3.61 35.08 23.38
C LYS A 300 -3.37 34.64 21.94
N TRP A 301 -2.13 34.31 21.60
CA TRP A 301 -1.78 33.83 20.27
C TRP A 301 -2.49 32.52 19.91
N VAL A 302 -2.56 31.55 20.83
CA VAL A 302 -3.28 30.29 20.62
C VAL A 302 -4.79 30.53 20.48
N MET A 303 -5.38 31.38 21.31
CA MET A 303 -6.82 31.72 21.23
C MET A 303 -7.17 32.43 19.91
N GLU A 304 -6.28 33.29 19.40
CA GLU A 304 -6.44 33.91 18.08
C GLU A 304 -6.40 32.86 16.96
N GLN A 305 -5.48 31.89 17.02
CA GLN A 305 -5.42 30.78 16.07
C GLN A 305 -6.69 29.91 16.10
N LEU A 306 -7.24 29.61 17.30
CA LEU A 306 -8.50 28.86 17.45
C LEU A 306 -9.70 29.59 16.81
N SER A 307 -9.74 30.93 16.93
CA SER A 307 -10.79 31.77 16.36
C SER A 307 -10.69 31.99 14.84
N SER A 308 -9.50 31.75 14.25
CA SER A 308 -9.25 31.92 12.83
C SER A 308 -9.44 30.59 12.06
N ASP A 309 -10.29 30.59 11.03
CA ASP A 309 -10.82 29.37 10.41
C ASP A 309 -9.86 28.65 9.43
N GLY A 310 -8.55 28.77 9.64
CA GLY A 310 -7.58 28.56 8.55
C GLY A 310 -6.57 27.41 8.67
N LYS A 311 -6.27 26.85 9.85
CA LYS A 311 -5.04 26.01 9.99
C LYS A 311 -5.09 24.84 10.96
N LEU A 312 -6.18 24.64 11.71
CA LEU A 312 -6.28 23.57 12.70
C LEU A 312 -7.34 22.55 12.29
N THR A 313 -7.03 21.26 12.43
CA THR A 313 -8.03 20.20 12.24
C THR A 313 -9.05 20.22 13.39
N PRO A 314 -10.27 19.68 13.21
CA PRO A 314 -11.27 19.63 14.29
C PRO A 314 -10.77 18.95 15.56
N GLU A 315 -9.96 17.89 15.42
CA GLU A 315 -9.37 17.13 16.54
C GLU A 315 -8.31 17.95 17.29
N GLN A 316 -7.50 18.73 16.57
CA GLN A 316 -6.52 19.64 17.18
C GLN A 316 -7.21 20.77 17.95
N ARG A 317 -8.35 21.26 17.44
CA ARG A 317 -9.15 22.28 18.11
C ARG A 317 -9.72 21.75 19.43
N GLU A 318 -10.30 20.55 19.42
CA GLU A 318 -10.86 19.91 20.62
C GLU A 318 -9.80 19.64 21.71
N MET A 319 -8.61 19.17 21.32
CA MET A 319 -7.51 18.92 22.26
C MET A 319 -7.02 20.22 22.94
N ILE A 320 -6.88 21.29 22.16
CA ILE A 320 -6.39 22.57 22.67
C ILE A 320 -7.46 23.21 23.59
N GLU A 321 -8.73 23.18 23.20
CA GLU A 321 -9.84 23.67 24.03
C GLU A 321 -9.91 22.93 25.37
N ALA A 322 -9.82 21.59 25.36
CA ALA A 322 -9.82 20.78 26.58
C ALA A 322 -8.65 21.09 27.52
N TYR A 323 -7.45 21.36 26.98
CA TYR A 323 -6.27 21.68 27.79
C TYR A 323 -6.38 23.04 28.49
N PHE A 324 -6.94 24.06 27.82
CA PHE A 324 -7.07 25.40 28.41
C PHE A 324 -8.29 25.57 29.30
N ASP A 325 -9.38 24.83 29.09
CA ASP A 325 -10.51 24.78 30.02
C ASP A 325 -10.14 24.13 31.37
N LEU A 326 -9.14 23.24 31.38
CA LEU A 326 -8.60 22.61 32.59
C LEU A 326 -7.73 23.55 33.46
N LEU A 327 -7.31 24.70 32.91
CA LEU A 327 -6.43 25.67 33.56
C LEU A 327 -7.17 26.92 34.10
N LEU A 328 -8.49 27.02 33.90
CA LEU A 328 -9.37 28.09 34.41
C LEU A 328 -10.16 27.65 35.65
#